data_AF-A0A363NVN3-F1
#
_entry.id   AF-A0A363NVN3-F1
#
_cell.length_a   1.000
_cell.length_b   1.000
_cell.length_c   1.000
_cell.angle_alpha   90.00
_cell.angle_beta   90.00
_cell.angle_gamma   90.00
#
_symmetry.space_group_name_H-M   'P 1'
#
loop_
_entity.id
_entity.type
_entity.pdbx_description
1 polymer ?
#
loop_
_entity_poly.entity_id
_entity_poly.type
_entity_poly.pdbx_seq_one_letter_code
_entity_poly.pdbx_strand_id
1 'polypeptide(L)'
;MKWQGGKQSGNFEDRRGMSGGGKIALGGIGGIIVLVIGFLMGGDPMQLLQQAQNMGTQTEQSGQPRELNPEEKRLTEFSLTVLQSTEDVWAKLFKEQMQQNYTPTTLVFYDGGTQTDGCGMGQASYGPFYCPGDQKIYLDLTFNRELSDKFGAKGEFAMAYVIAHEVGHHIQQLVGLLPKTNQARGKLSESENNKISVMTELQADFYAGVWAHYLNEYTDIKIDYNDIMDGMKAAEAVGDDKLQTAAQGYAVPESFTHGTSAQRMAWFKKGYDSGDMRAGNTFEDPSLR
;
A
#
# COMPACT_ATOMS: atom_id res chain seq x y z
N MET A 1 5.99 17.19 -9.48
CA MET A 1 6.27 15.93 -10.19
C MET A 1 5.79 16.09 -11.63
N LYS A 2 6.55 15.59 -12.61
CA LYS A 2 6.16 15.56 -14.03
C LYS A 2 6.09 14.12 -14.47
N TRP A 3 4.92 13.68 -14.94
CA TRP A 3 4.65 12.28 -15.31
C TRP A 3 3.92 12.15 -16.65
N GLN A 4 3.27 13.23 -17.11
CA GLN A 4 2.43 13.21 -18.30
C GLN A 4 3.24 12.82 -19.54
N GLY A 5 2.66 11.93 -20.37
CA GLY A 5 3.33 11.39 -21.55
C GLY A 5 4.32 10.25 -21.25
N GLY A 6 4.50 9.89 -19.97
CA GLY A 6 5.28 8.71 -19.58
C GLY A 6 4.62 7.39 -20.02
N LYS A 7 5.44 6.35 -20.14
CA LYS A 7 4.96 5.00 -20.42
C LYS A 7 4.07 4.49 -19.28
N GLN A 8 2.97 3.84 -19.63
CA GLN A 8 2.03 3.23 -18.68
C GLN A 8 2.26 1.73 -18.59
N SER A 9 2.09 1.16 -17.39
CA SER A 9 2.22 -0.26 -17.16
C SER A 9 1.06 -1.02 -17.83
N GLY A 10 1.38 -2.19 -18.38
CA GLY A 10 0.39 -3.16 -18.85
C GLY A 10 -0.07 -4.15 -17.77
N ASN A 11 0.52 -4.12 -16.58
CA ASN A 11 0.22 -5.05 -15.48
C ASN A 11 -0.94 -4.50 -14.63
N PHE A 12 -2.13 -4.39 -15.22
CA PHE A 12 -3.30 -3.91 -14.49
C PHE A 12 -4.60 -4.63 -14.84
N GLU A 13 -5.54 -4.58 -13.91
CA GLU A 13 -6.92 -4.99 -14.06
C GLU A 13 -7.83 -3.82 -13.69
N ASP A 14 -8.87 -3.57 -14.48
CA ASP A 14 -9.89 -2.58 -14.13
C ASP A 14 -11.21 -3.30 -13.79
N ARG A 15 -11.53 -3.32 -12.50
CA ARG A 15 -12.74 -3.94 -11.96
C ARG A 15 -13.80 -2.90 -11.56
N ARG A 16 -13.58 -1.62 -11.87
CA ARG A 16 -14.52 -0.55 -11.55
C ARG A 16 -15.81 -0.68 -12.36
N GLY A 17 -16.94 -0.37 -11.74
CA GLY A 17 -18.26 -0.53 -12.36
C GLY A 17 -18.71 -1.98 -12.59
N MET A 18 -17.89 -3.00 -12.30
CA MET A 18 -18.32 -4.39 -12.29
C MET A 18 -19.16 -4.61 -11.02
N SER A 19 -20.48 -4.64 -11.19
CA SER A 19 -21.44 -4.77 -10.10
C SER A 19 -21.35 -6.15 -9.41
N GLY A 20 -20.46 -6.27 -8.44
CA GLY A 20 -20.37 -7.40 -7.50
C GLY A 20 -20.39 -6.99 -6.02
N GLY A 21 -20.48 -5.69 -5.72
CA GLY A 21 -20.55 -5.16 -4.36
C GLY A 21 -21.88 -4.43 -4.14
N GLY A 22 -22.78 -5.02 -3.37
CA GLY A 22 -23.95 -4.29 -2.86
C GLY A 22 -23.51 -3.01 -2.17
N LYS A 23 -24.22 -1.90 -2.41
CA LYS A 23 -24.01 -0.64 -1.70
C LYS A 23 -24.25 -0.85 -0.20
N ILE A 24 -23.21 -1.15 0.56
CA ILE A 24 -23.23 -1.03 2.01
C ILE A 24 -22.83 0.40 2.33
N ALA A 25 -23.85 1.25 2.45
CA ALA A 25 -23.68 2.58 3.04
C ALA A 25 -23.47 2.40 4.55
N LEU A 26 -22.21 2.35 4.99
CA LEU A 26 -21.86 2.52 6.40
C LEU A 26 -21.31 3.93 6.58
N GLY A 27 -22.21 4.84 7.00
CA GLY A 27 -21.81 6.12 7.54
C GLY A 27 -21.05 5.94 8.86
N GLY A 28 -19.98 6.70 9.05
CA GLY A 28 -19.28 6.78 10.33
C GLY A 28 -17.81 7.16 10.20
N ILE A 29 -17.50 8.39 10.60
CA ILE A 29 -16.19 9.08 10.49
C ILE A 29 -15.13 8.53 11.49
N GLY A 30 -15.30 7.31 12.01
CA GLY A 30 -14.47 6.75 13.09
C GLY A 30 -13.68 5.47 12.77
N GLY A 31 -13.72 4.96 11.54
CA GLY A 31 -13.09 3.67 11.16
C GLY A 31 -11.94 3.76 10.17
N ILE A 32 -11.47 4.98 9.89
CA ILE A 32 -10.78 5.30 8.62
C ILE A 32 -9.33 4.80 8.54
N ILE A 33 -8.73 4.31 9.63
CA ILE A 33 -7.37 3.71 9.61
C ILE A 33 -7.22 2.54 10.61
N VAL A 34 -8.31 2.17 11.27
CA VAL A 34 -8.30 1.18 12.37
C VAL A 34 -8.74 -0.21 11.87
N LEU A 35 -8.88 -0.41 10.56
CA LEU A 35 -9.40 -1.68 10.00
C LEU A 35 -8.57 -2.27 8.85
N VAL A 36 -7.34 -1.82 8.63
CA VAL A 36 -6.31 -2.65 7.96
C VAL A 36 -5.81 -3.75 8.90
N ILE A 37 -5.99 -3.52 10.22
CA ILE A 37 -5.67 -4.41 11.35
C ILE A 37 -6.53 -5.69 11.37
N GLY A 38 -7.66 -5.77 10.66
CA GLY A 38 -8.51 -6.97 10.70
C GLY A 38 -8.06 -8.14 9.82
N PHE A 39 -7.47 -7.87 8.66
CA PHE A 39 -7.34 -8.88 7.61
C PHE A 39 -5.91 -9.39 7.41
N LEU A 40 -4.89 -8.55 7.64
CA LEU A 40 -3.49 -8.97 7.69
C LEU A 40 -3.11 -9.65 9.03
N MET A 41 -4.06 -9.77 9.96
CA MET A 41 -3.89 -10.31 11.32
C MET A 41 -4.63 -11.64 11.58
N GLY A 42 -5.01 -12.38 10.54
CA GLY A 42 -5.40 -13.79 10.71
C GLY A 42 -6.63 -14.04 11.57
N GLY A 43 -7.75 -13.39 11.24
CA GLY A 43 -9.06 -13.81 11.78
C GLY A 43 -9.31 -15.30 11.52
N ASP A 44 -9.93 -15.98 12.48
CA ASP A 44 -10.24 -17.42 12.40
C ASP A 44 -11.11 -17.72 11.14
N PRO A 45 -10.63 -18.54 10.19
CA PRO A 45 -11.40 -18.92 9.00
C PRO A 45 -12.77 -19.51 9.33
N MET A 46 -12.92 -20.13 10.50
CA MET A 46 -14.18 -20.71 10.96
C MET A 46 -15.23 -19.67 11.35
N GLN A 47 -14.85 -18.49 11.86
CA GLN A 47 -15.79 -17.41 12.16
C GLN A 47 -16.27 -16.71 10.88
N LEU A 48 -15.39 -16.56 9.90
CA LEU A 48 -15.74 -16.04 8.58
C LEU A 48 -16.66 -16.99 7.80
N LEU A 49 -16.45 -18.30 7.87
CA LEU A 49 -17.33 -19.28 7.22
C LEU A 49 -18.74 -19.28 7.82
N GLN A 50 -18.85 -19.09 9.15
CA GLN A 50 -20.14 -19.01 9.85
C GLN A 50 -20.90 -17.71 9.54
N GLN A 51 -20.18 -16.62 9.26
CA GLN A 51 -20.76 -15.34 8.84
C GLN A 51 -21.08 -15.31 7.33
N ALA A 52 -20.28 -16.00 6.50
CA ALA A 52 -20.50 -16.16 5.07
C ALA A 52 -21.70 -17.08 4.75
N GLN A 53 -21.97 -18.11 5.57
CA GLN A 53 -23.16 -18.95 5.44
C GLN A 53 -24.47 -18.21 5.75
N ASN A 54 -24.41 -17.07 6.46
CA ASN A 54 -25.58 -16.23 6.75
C ASN A 54 -25.80 -15.10 5.72
N MET A 55 -24.89 -14.90 4.76
CA MET A 55 -25.09 -13.98 3.64
C MET A 55 -25.31 -14.81 2.37
N GLY A 56 -26.58 -14.91 1.97
CA GLY A 56 -26.99 -15.69 0.81
C GLY A 56 -26.14 -15.40 -0.43
N THR A 57 -25.71 -16.49 -1.07
CA THR A 57 -25.04 -16.50 -2.38
C THR A 57 -25.86 -15.74 -3.41
N GLN A 58 -25.38 -14.55 -3.82
CA GLN A 58 -25.80 -13.92 -5.07
C GLN A 58 -24.68 -14.08 -6.09
N THR A 59 -25.01 -14.77 -7.17
CA THR A 59 -24.22 -14.97 -8.39
C THR A 59 -23.62 -13.66 -8.89
N GLU A 60 -22.31 -13.69 -9.17
CA GLU A 60 -21.59 -12.64 -9.90
C GLU A 60 -22.26 -12.40 -11.26
N GLN A 61 -22.93 -11.25 -11.41
CA GLN A 61 -23.28 -10.72 -12.72
C GLN A 61 -22.15 -9.80 -13.17
N SER A 62 -21.50 -10.20 -14.28
CA SER A 62 -20.53 -9.39 -15.01
C SER A 62 -21.15 -8.06 -15.43
N GLY A 63 -20.96 -7.02 -14.61
CA GLY A 63 -21.33 -5.65 -14.96
C GLY A 63 -20.52 -5.18 -16.17
N GLN A 64 -21.17 -4.51 -17.11
CA GLN A 64 -20.49 -3.85 -18.23
C GLN A 64 -19.54 -2.77 -17.68
N PRO A 65 -18.33 -2.60 -18.26
CA PRO A 65 -17.44 -1.52 -17.86
C PRO A 65 -18.17 -0.17 -17.95
N ARG A 66 -18.22 0.58 -16.83
CA ARG A 66 -18.79 1.93 -16.85
C ARG A 66 -17.81 2.88 -17.50
N GLU A 67 -18.32 3.93 -18.14
CA GLU A 67 -17.45 4.99 -18.63
C GLU A 67 -16.79 5.72 -17.44
N LEU A 68 -15.45 5.84 -17.49
CA LEU A 68 -14.68 6.59 -16.51
C LEU A 68 -14.86 8.09 -16.73
N ASN A 69 -15.06 8.84 -15.64
CA ASN A 69 -15.06 10.30 -15.71
C ASN A 69 -13.64 10.84 -15.98
N PRO A 70 -13.48 12.12 -16.37
CA PRO A 70 -12.17 12.67 -16.71
C PRO A 70 -11.12 12.57 -15.60
N GLU A 71 -11.52 12.71 -14.33
CA GLU A 71 -10.59 12.59 -13.20
C GLU A 71 -10.17 11.14 -12.97
N GLU A 72 -11.09 10.18 -13.10
CA GLU A 72 -10.76 8.76 -13.04
C GLU A 72 -9.81 8.35 -14.15
N LYS A 73 -10.01 8.85 -15.38
CA LYS A 73 -9.08 8.63 -16.50
C LYS A 73 -7.69 9.16 -16.15
N ARG A 74 -7.60 10.42 -15.71
CA ARG A 74 -6.33 11.06 -15.30
C ARG A 74 -5.63 10.28 -14.19
N LEU A 75 -6.35 9.88 -13.15
CA LEU A 75 -5.80 9.13 -12.01
C LEU A 75 -5.39 7.69 -12.40
N THR A 76 -6.10 7.07 -13.34
CA THR A 76 -5.73 5.76 -13.90
C THR A 76 -4.40 5.89 -14.65
N GLU A 77 -4.31 6.84 -15.60
CA GLU A 77 -3.09 7.09 -16.36
C GLU A 77 -1.90 7.41 -15.46
N PHE A 78 -2.13 8.27 -14.46
CA PHE A 78 -1.14 8.60 -13.43
C PHE A 78 -0.67 7.34 -12.68
N SER A 79 -1.60 6.55 -12.14
CA SER A 79 -1.27 5.36 -11.33
C SER A 79 -0.53 4.32 -12.15
N LEU A 80 -0.90 4.12 -13.42
CA LEU A 80 -0.21 3.22 -14.33
C LEU A 80 1.19 3.72 -14.74
N THR A 81 1.37 5.04 -14.84
CA THR A 81 2.69 5.65 -15.10
C THR A 81 3.60 5.47 -13.88
N VAL A 82 3.07 5.67 -12.67
CA VAL A 82 3.80 5.38 -11.44
C VAL A 82 4.17 3.91 -11.36
N LEU A 83 3.21 3.00 -11.59
CA LEU A 83 3.48 1.56 -11.56
C LEU A 83 4.59 1.18 -12.55
N GLN A 84 4.53 1.65 -13.80
CA GLN A 84 5.60 1.42 -14.78
C GLN A 84 6.96 1.91 -14.29
N SER A 85 7.00 3.08 -13.64
CA SER A 85 8.25 3.60 -13.09
C SER A 85 8.83 2.70 -12.00
N THR A 86 7.98 2.05 -11.19
CA THR A 86 8.43 1.06 -10.21
C THR A 86 9.00 -0.18 -10.89
N GLU A 87 8.38 -0.64 -11.99
CA GLU A 87 8.87 -1.78 -12.76
C GLU A 87 10.25 -1.51 -13.36
N ASP A 88 10.44 -0.32 -13.95
CA ASP A 88 11.70 0.07 -14.58
C ASP A 88 12.83 0.17 -13.54
N VAL A 89 12.56 0.75 -12.37
CA VAL A 89 13.52 0.85 -11.28
C VAL A 89 13.83 -0.53 -10.70
N TRP A 90 12.83 -1.29 -10.26
CA TRP A 90 13.07 -2.57 -9.60
C TRP A 90 13.65 -3.64 -10.52
N ALA A 91 13.32 -3.62 -11.82
CA ALA A 91 13.98 -4.49 -12.80
C ALA A 91 15.49 -4.25 -12.86
N LYS A 92 15.93 -2.98 -12.81
CA LYS A 92 17.35 -2.63 -12.76
C LYS A 92 17.98 -3.03 -11.44
N LEU A 93 17.37 -2.65 -10.31
CA LEU A 93 17.93 -2.93 -8.99
C LEU A 93 18.02 -4.42 -8.67
N PHE A 94 17.03 -5.23 -9.03
CA PHE A 94 17.12 -6.69 -8.87
C PHE A 94 18.25 -7.27 -9.71
N LYS A 95 18.44 -6.76 -10.94
CA LYS A 95 19.50 -7.23 -11.81
C LYS A 95 20.88 -6.85 -11.27
N GLU A 96 21.05 -5.61 -10.85
CA GLU A 96 22.33 -5.02 -10.45
C GLU A 96 22.73 -5.37 -9.02
N GLN A 97 21.80 -5.32 -8.07
CA GLN A 97 22.08 -5.49 -6.64
C GLN A 97 21.83 -6.93 -6.13
N MET A 98 20.94 -7.69 -6.80
CA MET A 98 20.57 -9.06 -6.38
C MET A 98 20.96 -10.14 -7.37
N GLN A 99 21.38 -9.80 -8.59
CA GLN A 99 21.63 -10.75 -9.69
C GLN A 99 20.42 -11.64 -10.00
N GLN A 100 19.21 -11.10 -9.80
CA GLN A 100 17.94 -11.79 -10.04
C GLN A 100 17.08 -11.01 -11.05
N ASN A 101 16.03 -11.64 -11.57
CA ASN A 101 15.03 -10.96 -12.37
C ASN A 101 13.89 -10.48 -11.46
N TYR A 102 13.43 -9.26 -11.68
CA TYR A 102 12.22 -8.73 -11.04
C TYR A 102 10.98 -9.29 -11.73
N THR A 103 10.00 -9.73 -10.94
CA THR A 103 8.66 -10.06 -11.42
C THR A 103 7.74 -8.91 -11.01
N PRO A 104 7.06 -8.21 -11.94
CA PRO A 104 6.11 -7.16 -11.59
C PRO A 104 4.86 -7.67 -10.88
N THR A 105 4.29 -6.82 -10.01
CA THR A 105 2.94 -6.97 -9.46
C THR A 105 1.88 -6.40 -10.41
N THR A 106 0.65 -6.88 -10.29
CA THR A 106 -0.51 -6.33 -11.01
C THR A 106 -1.25 -5.30 -10.15
N LEU A 107 -1.64 -4.17 -10.73
CA LEU A 107 -2.50 -3.17 -10.07
C LEU A 107 -3.97 -3.36 -10.45
N VAL A 108 -4.84 -3.46 -9.45
CA VAL A 108 -6.28 -3.68 -9.61
C VAL A 108 -7.03 -2.43 -9.19
N PHE A 109 -7.68 -1.77 -10.14
CA PHE A 109 -8.62 -0.70 -9.81
C PHE A 109 -9.98 -1.28 -9.44
N TYR A 110 -10.59 -0.80 -8.35
CA TYR A 110 -11.91 -1.24 -7.89
C TYR A 110 -12.71 -0.09 -7.28
N ASP A 111 -14.03 -0.29 -7.11
CA ASP A 111 -14.94 0.68 -6.49
C ASP A 111 -15.61 0.00 -5.27
N GLY A 112 -15.36 0.52 -4.06
CA GLY A 112 -16.07 0.12 -2.83
C GLY A 112 -15.64 -1.23 -2.23
N GLY A 113 -15.68 -2.33 -2.98
CA GLY A 113 -15.27 -3.65 -2.52
C GLY A 113 -14.84 -4.59 -3.64
N THR A 114 -13.93 -5.52 -3.34
CA THR A 114 -13.37 -6.45 -4.34
C THR A 114 -12.94 -7.76 -3.70
N GLN A 115 -13.16 -8.87 -4.42
CA GLN A 115 -12.65 -10.18 -4.01
C GLN A 115 -11.15 -10.25 -4.32
N THR A 116 -10.38 -10.73 -3.36
CA THR A 116 -8.94 -11.02 -3.51
C THR A 116 -8.71 -12.51 -3.40
N ASP A 117 -7.65 -12.98 -4.04
CA ASP A 117 -7.29 -14.39 -4.04
C ASP A 117 -6.27 -14.63 -2.91
N GLY A 118 -6.77 -15.13 -1.77
CA GLY A 118 -5.96 -15.43 -0.59
C GLY A 118 -5.90 -14.34 0.48
N CYS A 119 -6.51 -13.17 0.26
CA CYS A 119 -6.69 -12.11 1.25
C CYS A 119 -8.16 -11.72 1.48
N GLY A 120 -9.11 -12.61 1.15
CA GLY A 120 -10.54 -12.41 1.35
C GLY A 120 -11.14 -11.18 0.64
N MET A 121 -12.06 -10.49 1.31
CA MET A 121 -12.77 -9.34 0.74
C MET A 121 -12.06 -8.02 1.07
N GLY A 122 -11.53 -7.35 0.05
CA GLY A 122 -11.01 -5.99 0.12
C GLY A 122 -12.14 -4.96 0.14
N GLN A 123 -11.94 -3.85 0.87
CA GLN A 123 -12.86 -2.72 0.94
C GLN A 123 -12.12 -1.41 0.68
N ALA A 124 -12.80 -0.42 0.10
CA ALA A 124 -12.24 0.91 -0.16
C ALA A 124 -11.88 1.67 1.12
N SER A 125 -12.61 1.39 2.21
CA SER A 125 -12.36 1.95 3.55
C SER A 125 -11.01 1.55 4.15
N TYR A 126 -10.35 0.52 3.59
CA TYR A 126 -9.02 0.08 4.03
C TYR A 126 -7.89 0.93 3.43
N GLY A 127 -8.18 1.75 2.42
CA GLY A 127 -7.16 2.37 1.59
C GLY A 127 -6.51 1.37 0.62
N PRO A 128 -5.44 1.78 -0.08
CA PRO A 128 -4.69 0.90 -0.97
C PRO A 128 -3.99 -0.20 -0.18
N PHE A 129 -3.85 -1.38 -0.79
CA PHE A 129 -3.19 -2.51 -0.13
C PHE A 129 -2.59 -3.51 -1.11
N TYR A 130 -1.53 -4.20 -0.69
CA TYR A 130 -0.96 -5.36 -1.35
C TYR A 130 -1.47 -6.68 -0.75
N CYS A 131 -1.92 -7.61 -1.59
CA CYS A 131 -2.29 -8.96 -1.18
C CYS A 131 -1.17 -9.96 -1.49
N PRO A 132 -0.50 -10.56 -0.49
CA PRO A 132 0.52 -11.57 -0.73
C PRO A 132 -0.02 -12.90 -1.29
N GLY A 133 -1.33 -13.15 -1.17
CA GLY A 133 -1.98 -14.38 -1.66
C GLY A 133 -2.00 -14.48 -3.20
N ASP A 134 -2.20 -13.35 -3.87
CA ASP A 134 -2.26 -13.24 -5.34
C ASP A 134 -1.22 -12.29 -5.94
N GLN A 135 -0.44 -11.65 -5.08
CA GLN A 135 0.63 -10.73 -5.43
C GLN A 135 0.13 -9.55 -6.27
N LYS A 136 -1.04 -8.99 -5.88
CA LYS A 136 -1.64 -7.82 -6.51
C LYS A 136 -1.73 -6.64 -5.55
N ILE A 137 -1.67 -5.44 -6.12
CA ILE A 137 -1.98 -4.19 -5.45
C ILE A 137 -3.43 -3.82 -5.79
N TYR A 138 -4.20 -3.42 -4.79
CA TYR A 138 -5.57 -3.00 -4.94
C TYR A 138 -5.69 -1.51 -4.65
N LEU A 139 -6.35 -0.79 -5.55
CA LEU A 139 -6.46 0.67 -5.47
C LEU A 139 -7.87 1.15 -5.81
N ASP A 140 -8.55 1.71 -4.81
CA ASP A 140 -9.73 2.54 -5.02
C ASP A 140 -9.30 4.00 -5.22
N LEU A 141 -9.58 4.57 -6.40
CA LEU A 141 -9.13 5.92 -6.76
C LEU A 141 -9.79 7.03 -5.94
N THR A 142 -10.86 6.73 -5.20
CA THR A 142 -11.44 7.70 -4.25
C THR A 142 -10.49 8.02 -3.11
N PHE A 143 -9.51 7.15 -2.82
CA PHE A 143 -8.46 7.38 -1.84
C PHE A 143 -7.61 8.62 -2.13
N ASN A 144 -7.43 9.00 -3.40
CA ASN A 144 -6.70 10.22 -3.75
C ASN A 144 -7.35 11.48 -3.14
N ARG A 145 -8.69 11.50 -3.01
CA ARG A 145 -9.38 12.60 -2.30
C ARG A 145 -9.13 12.53 -0.80
N GLU A 146 -9.07 11.33 -0.23
CA GLU A 146 -8.81 11.14 1.20
C GLU A 146 -7.41 11.62 1.60
N LEU A 147 -6.39 11.38 0.77
CA LEU A 147 -5.03 11.92 0.94
C LEU A 147 -5.03 13.45 1.09
N SER A 148 -5.74 14.14 0.19
CA SER A 148 -5.86 15.59 0.24
C SER A 148 -6.69 16.07 1.44
N ASP A 149 -7.89 15.51 1.61
CA ASP A 149 -8.92 16.08 2.47
C ASP A 149 -8.74 15.70 3.94
N LYS A 150 -8.28 14.47 4.21
CA LYS A 150 -8.12 13.94 5.58
C LYS A 150 -6.68 14.01 6.06
N PHE A 151 -5.73 13.68 5.18
CA PHE A 151 -4.33 13.51 5.55
C PHE A 151 -3.48 14.77 5.33
N GLY A 152 -4.03 15.76 4.62
CA GLY A 152 -3.30 16.98 4.26
C GLY A 152 -2.09 16.72 3.35
N ALA A 153 -1.95 15.49 2.85
CA ALA A 153 -0.93 15.06 1.92
C ALA A 153 -1.37 15.45 0.51
N LYS A 154 -0.95 16.64 0.09
CA LYS A 154 -1.30 17.21 -1.20
C LYS A 154 -0.21 16.89 -2.22
N GLY A 155 -0.62 16.86 -3.49
CA GLY A 155 0.30 16.69 -4.62
C GLY A 155 0.34 15.26 -5.14
N GLU A 156 0.71 15.14 -6.42
CA GLU A 156 0.74 13.87 -7.14
C GLU A 156 1.74 12.89 -6.50
N PHE A 157 2.85 13.40 -5.94
CA PHE A 157 3.86 12.55 -5.32
C PHE A 157 3.35 11.81 -4.07
N ALA A 158 2.38 12.35 -3.33
CA ALA A 158 1.79 11.66 -2.19
C ALA A 158 1.09 10.35 -2.61
N MET A 159 0.33 10.40 -3.71
CA MET A 159 -0.30 9.21 -4.30
C MET A 159 0.75 8.27 -4.91
N ALA A 160 1.79 8.82 -5.55
CA ALA A 160 2.88 8.02 -6.10
C ALA A 160 3.62 7.24 -5.02
N TYR A 161 3.88 7.87 -3.87
CA TYR A 161 4.47 7.26 -2.69
C TYR A 161 3.64 6.08 -2.19
N VAL A 162 2.32 6.20 -2.12
CA VAL A 162 1.45 5.09 -1.67
C VAL A 162 1.54 3.90 -2.60
N ILE A 163 1.50 4.12 -3.92
CA ILE A 163 1.69 3.03 -4.90
C ILE A 163 3.08 2.38 -4.73
N ALA A 164 4.13 3.19 -4.57
CA ALA A 164 5.49 2.69 -4.37
C ALA A 164 5.66 1.93 -3.04
N HIS A 165 4.93 2.31 -2.00
CA HIS A 165 4.86 1.61 -0.71
C HIS A 165 4.23 0.23 -0.87
N GLU A 166 3.10 0.12 -1.58
CA GLU A 166 2.48 -1.18 -1.87
C GLU A 166 3.39 -2.08 -2.74
N VAL A 167 4.15 -1.48 -3.68
CA VAL A 167 5.21 -2.21 -4.40
C VAL A 167 6.33 -2.63 -3.43
N GLY A 168 6.63 -1.85 -2.40
CA GLY A 168 7.52 -2.23 -1.30
C GLY A 168 7.12 -3.55 -0.64
N HIS A 169 5.83 -3.75 -0.35
CA HIS A 169 5.33 -5.05 0.13
C HIS A 169 5.49 -6.17 -0.90
N HIS A 170 5.32 -5.88 -2.19
CA HIS A 170 5.65 -6.83 -3.23
C HIS A 170 7.15 -7.20 -3.24
N ILE A 171 8.06 -6.24 -3.05
CA ILE A 171 9.49 -6.53 -2.91
C ILE A 171 9.74 -7.44 -1.71
N GLN A 172 9.09 -7.17 -0.57
CA GLN A 172 9.15 -8.04 0.62
C GLN A 172 8.68 -9.46 0.34
N GLN A 173 7.64 -9.64 -0.48
CA GLN A 173 7.20 -10.94 -0.94
C GLN A 173 8.30 -11.64 -1.75
N LEU A 174 8.87 -10.95 -2.75
CA LEU A 174 9.88 -11.51 -3.65
C LEU A 174 11.17 -11.92 -2.91
N VAL A 175 11.61 -11.12 -1.92
CA VAL A 175 12.81 -11.44 -1.11
C VAL A 175 12.51 -12.43 0.03
N GLY A 176 11.26 -12.91 0.14
CA GLY A 176 10.86 -13.93 1.10
C GLY A 176 10.73 -13.44 2.54
N LEU A 177 10.51 -12.13 2.75
CA LEU A 177 10.23 -11.57 4.08
C LEU A 177 8.79 -11.85 4.51
N LEU A 178 7.78 -11.47 3.71
CA LEU A 178 6.37 -11.63 4.08
C LEU A 178 5.98 -13.08 4.43
N PRO A 179 6.45 -14.11 3.69
CA PRO A 179 6.20 -15.50 4.08
C PRO A 179 6.72 -15.84 5.49
N LYS A 180 7.88 -15.29 5.88
CA LYS A 180 8.49 -15.53 7.20
C LYS A 180 7.72 -14.82 8.31
N THR A 181 7.34 -13.55 8.10
CA THR A 181 6.55 -12.81 9.10
C THR A 181 5.18 -13.45 9.31
N ASN A 182 4.52 -13.88 8.23
CA ASN A 182 3.24 -14.58 8.31
C ASN A 182 3.34 -15.93 9.03
N GLN A 183 4.42 -16.68 8.82
CA GLN A 183 4.64 -17.95 9.54
C GLN A 183 4.89 -17.74 11.04
N ALA A 184 5.49 -16.62 11.43
CA ALA A 184 5.77 -16.30 12.83
C ALA A 184 4.51 -15.90 13.61
N ARG A 185 3.51 -15.28 12.95
CA ARG A 185 2.33 -14.69 13.61
C ARG A 185 1.58 -15.62 14.55
N GLY A 186 1.37 -16.87 14.16
CA GLY A 186 0.63 -17.87 14.97
C GLY A 186 1.37 -18.37 16.20
N LYS A 187 2.59 -17.89 16.46
CA LYS A 187 3.47 -18.36 17.55
C LYS A 187 3.83 -17.25 18.54
N LEU A 188 3.44 -16.01 18.27
CA LEU A 188 3.87 -14.82 18.99
C LEU A 188 2.70 -14.18 19.74
N SER A 189 3.02 -13.43 20.79
CA SER A 189 2.05 -12.55 21.45
C SER A 189 1.60 -11.42 20.51
N GLU A 190 0.48 -10.79 20.84
CA GLU A 190 -0.04 -9.63 20.08
C GLU A 190 0.99 -8.50 20.00
N SER A 191 1.65 -8.18 21.11
CA SER A 191 2.68 -7.12 21.15
C SER A 191 3.88 -7.45 20.25
N GLU A 192 4.33 -8.71 20.22
CA GLU A 192 5.40 -9.14 19.30
C GLU A 192 4.96 -9.07 17.83
N ASN A 193 3.71 -9.41 17.55
CA ASN A 193 3.12 -9.28 16.22
C ASN A 193 3.00 -7.82 15.76
N ASN A 194 2.66 -6.91 16.68
CA ASN A 194 2.62 -5.47 16.43
C ASN A 194 4.00 -4.95 16.05
N LYS A 195 5.06 -5.33 16.80
CA LYS A 195 6.45 -4.97 16.45
C LYS A 195 6.87 -5.49 15.07
N ILE A 196 6.54 -6.74 14.74
CA ILE A 196 6.82 -7.30 13.41
C ILE A 196 6.09 -6.52 12.32
N SER A 197 4.84 -6.11 12.57
CA SER A 197 4.06 -5.30 11.63
C SER A 197 4.75 -3.95 11.42
N VAL A 198 5.14 -3.24 12.49
CA VAL A 198 5.89 -1.98 12.39
C VAL A 198 7.17 -2.14 11.56
N MET A 199 7.99 -3.16 11.84
CA MET A 199 9.22 -3.39 11.06
C MET A 199 8.93 -3.69 9.58
N THR A 200 7.82 -4.38 9.28
CA THR A 200 7.40 -4.67 7.90
C THR A 200 6.99 -3.38 7.18
N GLU A 201 6.15 -2.55 7.81
CA GLU A 201 5.68 -1.27 7.24
C GLU A 201 6.82 -0.29 6.99
N LEU A 202 7.74 -0.14 7.95
CA LEU A 202 8.91 0.73 7.82
C LEU A 202 9.86 0.28 6.70
N GLN A 203 9.95 -1.02 6.41
CA GLN A 203 10.75 -1.50 5.29
C GLN A 203 10.07 -1.21 3.95
N ALA A 204 8.74 -1.23 3.88
CA ALA A 204 8.01 -0.81 2.69
C ALA A 204 8.21 0.70 2.43
N ASP A 205 8.19 1.53 3.47
CA ASP A 205 8.55 2.96 3.37
C ASP A 205 9.98 3.15 2.84
N PHE A 206 10.94 2.36 3.32
CA PHE A 206 12.30 2.35 2.82
C PHE A 206 12.38 2.02 1.33
N TYR A 207 11.67 0.98 0.89
CA TYR A 207 11.65 0.60 -0.54
C TYR A 207 10.99 1.68 -1.41
N ALA A 208 9.94 2.35 -0.94
CA ALA A 208 9.39 3.52 -1.63
C ALA A 208 10.43 4.65 -1.74
N GLY A 209 11.25 4.86 -0.71
CA GLY A 209 12.38 5.79 -0.75
C GLY A 209 13.43 5.41 -1.79
N VAL A 210 13.83 4.14 -1.84
CA VAL A 210 14.78 3.62 -2.84
C VAL A 210 14.25 3.81 -4.26
N TRP A 211 12.95 3.57 -4.49
CA TRP A 211 12.33 3.87 -5.78
C TRP A 211 12.45 5.37 -6.14
N ALA A 212 12.13 6.24 -5.19
CA ALA A 212 12.19 7.69 -5.39
C ALA A 212 13.61 8.18 -5.70
N HIS A 213 14.65 7.54 -5.18
CA HIS A 213 16.06 7.84 -5.48
C HIS A 213 16.34 7.78 -6.99
N TYR A 214 15.85 6.73 -7.66
CA TYR A 214 16.16 6.44 -9.06
C TYR A 214 15.17 7.00 -10.06
N LEU A 215 14.07 7.63 -9.63
CA LEU A 215 13.03 8.14 -10.52
C LEU A 215 13.60 9.02 -11.64
N ASN A 216 14.43 9.99 -11.27
CA ASN A 216 15.01 10.93 -12.23
C ASN A 216 16.01 10.27 -13.19
N GLU A 217 16.66 9.18 -12.77
CA GLU A 217 17.73 8.48 -13.50
C GLU A 217 17.18 7.41 -14.44
N TYR A 218 16.23 6.59 -13.97
CA TYR A 218 15.78 5.39 -14.68
C TYR A 218 14.43 5.53 -15.38
N THR A 219 13.74 6.65 -15.21
CA THR A 219 12.39 6.83 -15.70
C THR A 219 12.20 8.20 -16.35
N ASP A 220 11.10 8.33 -17.10
CA ASP A 220 10.68 9.61 -17.69
C ASP A 220 10.02 10.55 -16.67
N ILE A 221 9.71 10.06 -15.46
CA ILE A 221 9.20 10.90 -14.38
C ILE A 221 10.32 11.83 -13.91
N LYS A 222 9.96 13.10 -13.67
CA LYS A 222 10.86 14.08 -13.05
C LYS A 222 10.26 14.60 -11.75
N ILE A 223 11.06 14.50 -10.70
CA ILE A 223 10.75 14.98 -9.36
C ILE A 223 11.78 16.01 -8.90
N ASP A 224 11.34 16.95 -8.07
CA ASP A 224 12.22 17.89 -7.38
C ASP A 224 12.18 17.69 -5.86
N TYR A 225 12.90 18.55 -5.13
CA TYR A 225 12.96 18.46 -3.67
C TYR A 225 11.58 18.63 -3.00
N ASN A 226 10.68 19.45 -3.55
CA ASN A 226 9.36 19.65 -2.97
C ASN A 226 8.50 18.39 -3.12
N ASP A 227 8.63 17.66 -4.24
CA ASP A 227 7.96 16.38 -4.42
C ASP A 227 8.37 15.37 -3.34
N ILE A 228 9.67 15.28 -3.05
CA ILE A 228 10.19 14.41 -1.98
C ILE A 228 9.65 14.84 -0.61
N MET A 229 9.59 16.14 -0.35
CA MET A 229 8.99 16.66 0.89
C MET A 229 7.50 16.32 1.01
N ASP A 230 6.76 16.33 -0.10
CA ASP A 230 5.35 15.94 -0.11
C ASP A 230 5.18 14.43 0.13
N GLY A 231 6.09 13.59 -0.38
CA GLY A 231 6.16 12.16 -0.02
C GLY A 231 6.45 11.93 1.45
N MET A 232 7.39 12.68 2.04
CA MET A 232 7.66 12.62 3.48
C MET A 232 6.45 13.04 4.32
N LYS A 233 5.71 14.07 3.91
CA LYS A 233 4.46 14.46 4.59
C LYS A 233 3.38 13.39 4.44
N ALA A 234 3.31 12.71 3.30
CA ALA A 234 2.40 11.58 3.11
C ALA A 234 2.74 10.46 4.09
N ALA A 235 4.02 10.04 4.17
CA ALA A 235 4.51 9.06 5.13
C ALA A 235 4.22 9.46 6.60
N GLU A 236 4.44 10.73 6.93
CA GLU A 236 4.10 11.29 8.25
C GLU A 236 2.60 11.17 8.54
N ALA A 237 1.75 11.47 7.56
CA ALA A 237 0.31 11.53 7.73
C ALA A 237 -0.33 10.18 8.07
N VAL A 238 0.34 9.07 7.76
CA VAL A 238 -0.13 7.70 7.99
C VAL A 238 0.62 6.99 9.14
N GLY A 239 1.26 7.74 10.03
CA GLY A 239 1.87 7.21 11.26
C GLY A 239 0.84 7.00 12.37
N ASP A 240 0.93 5.88 13.10
CA ASP A 240 -0.09 5.47 14.09
C ASP A 240 -0.30 6.50 15.20
N ASP A 241 0.76 7.21 15.63
CA ASP A 241 0.68 8.26 16.65
C ASP A 241 -0.15 9.46 16.22
N LYS A 242 -0.04 9.87 14.96
CA LYS A 242 -0.84 10.97 14.40
C LYS A 242 -2.29 10.55 14.22
N LEU A 243 -2.51 9.33 13.76
CA LEU A 243 -3.83 8.81 13.45
C LEU A 243 -4.63 8.48 14.71
N GLN A 244 -4.01 7.84 15.69
CA GLN A 244 -4.64 7.60 16.99
C GLN A 244 -4.90 8.93 17.71
N THR A 245 -3.94 9.85 17.76
CA THR A 245 -4.18 11.18 18.36
C THR A 245 -5.34 11.93 17.68
N ALA A 246 -5.44 11.86 16.35
CA ALA A 246 -6.55 12.47 15.62
C ALA A 246 -7.91 11.80 15.91
N ALA A 247 -7.93 10.49 16.14
CA ALA A 247 -9.15 9.72 16.37
C ALA A 247 -9.64 9.76 17.84
N GLN A 248 -8.73 9.66 18.81
CA GLN A 248 -9.07 9.49 20.24
C GLN A 248 -8.37 10.47 21.18
N GLY A 249 -7.50 11.36 20.67
CA GLY A 249 -6.83 12.41 21.45
C GLY A 249 -5.51 12.00 22.11
N TYR A 250 -5.11 10.74 22.03
CA TYR A 250 -3.81 10.24 22.51
C TYR A 250 -3.38 8.98 21.74
N ALA A 251 -2.08 8.67 21.78
CA ALA A 251 -1.51 7.51 21.12
C ALA A 251 -1.09 6.44 22.14
N VAL A 252 -1.23 5.16 21.77
CA VAL A 252 -0.87 3.99 22.57
C VAL A 252 0.22 3.21 21.82
N PRO A 253 1.51 3.39 22.17
CA PRO A 253 2.61 2.80 21.40
C PRO A 253 2.56 1.28 21.27
N GLU A 254 2.02 0.59 22.27
CA GLU A 254 1.92 -0.88 22.30
C GLU A 254 0.94 -1.44 21.26
N SER A 255 0.02 -0.61 20.75
CA SER A 255 -0.95 -0.99 19.72
C SER A 255 -0.54 -0.57 18.30
N PHE A 256 0.64 0.01 18.12
CA PHE A 256 1.11 0.44 16.80
C PHE A 256 1.42 -0.76 15.90
N THR A 257 0.99 -0.67 14.65
CA THR A 257 1.16 -1.67 13.60
C THR A 257 1.89 -1.13 12.37
N HIS A 258 1.91 0.19 12.19
CA HIS A 258 2.54 0.89 11.06
C HIS A 258 3.74 1.76 11.47
N GLY A 259 3.91 1.99 12.77
CA GLY A 259 5.00 2.78 13.33
C GLY A 259 4.62 4.26 13.45
N THR A 260 5.52 5.02 14.07
CA THR A 260 5.30 6.45 14.26
C THR A 260 5.53 7.23 12.98
N SER A 261 4.87 8.38 12.85
CA SER A 261 5.09 9.35 11.78
C SER A 261 6.58 9.64 11.57
N ALA A 262 7.34 9.79 12.66
CA ALA A 262 8.78 10.05 12.61
C ALA A 262 9.57 8.85 12.07
N GLN A 263 9.23 7.62 12.47
CA GLN A 263 9.87 6.41 11.96
C GLN A 263 9.62 6.25 10.46
N ARG A 264 8.37 6.42 10.02
CA ARG A 264 7.99 6.31 8.61
C ARG A 264 8.76 7.29 7.72
N MET A 265 8.79 8.56 8.11
CA MET A 265 9.61 9.59 7.43
C MET A 265 11.10 9.23 7.39
N ALA A 266 11.64 8.75 8.51
CA ALA A 266 13.06 8.43 8.61
C ALA A 266 13.46 7.27 7.68
N TRP A 267 12.64 6.22 7.60
CA TRP A 267 12.91 5.07 6.74
C TRP A 267 12.71 5.38 5.26
N PHE A 268 11.67 6.14 4.89
CA PHE A 268 11.54 6.67 3.53
C PHE A 268 12.77 7.50 3.13
N LYS A 269 13.17 8.44 3.97
CA LYS A 269 14.35 9.28 3.71
C LYS A 269 15.63 8.45 3.60
N LYS A 270 15.82 7.44 4.46
CA LYS A 270 16.98 6.54 4.41
C LYS A 270 17.03 5.76 3.09
N GLY A 271 15.87 5.30 2.60
CA GLY A 271 15.77 4.69 1.27
C GLY A 271 16.19 5.65 0.16
N TYR A 272 15.62 6.86 0.19
CA TYR A 272 15.90 7.91 -0.78
C TYR A 272 17.37 8.35 -0.78
N ASP A 273 17.99 8.53 0.39
CA ASP A 273 19.39 8.95 0.47
C ASP A 273 20.35 7.84 0.02
N SER A 274 20.01 6.56 0.27
CA SER A 274 20.94 5.45 0.04
C SER A 274 20.90 4.86 -1.37
N GLY A 275 19.71 4.65 -1.94
CA GLY A 275 19.54 3.90 -3.19
C GLY A 275 19.99 2.41 -3.15
N ASP A 276 20.47 1.89 -2.01
CA ASP A 276 20.86 0.49 -1.84
C ASP A 276 19.74 -0.29 -1.16
N MET A 277 19.11 -1.22 -1.87
CA MET A 277 17.98 -1.98 -1.33
C MET A 277 18.34 -2.80 -0.07
N ARG A 278 19.63 -3.10 0.13
CA ARG A 278 20.11 -3.91 1.26
C ARG A 278 20.28 -3.11 2.55
N ALA A 279 20.24 -1.77 2.49
CA ALA A 279 20.31 -0.90 3.68
C ALA A 279 18.98 -0.85 4.46
N GLY A 280 17.93 -1.50 3.95
CA GLY A 280 16.55 -1.50 4.43
C GLY A 280 16.19 -2.51 5.52
N ASN A 281 17.17 -3.12 6.20
CA ASN A 281 16.87 -4.18 7.16
C ASN A 281 16.35 -3.63 8.51
N THR A 282 15.03 -3.40 8.60
CA THR A 282 14.33 -2.96 9.81
C THR A 282 14.36 -4.00 10.93
N PHE A 283 14.45 -5.30 10.61
CA PHE A 283 14.45 -6.40 11.58
C PHE A 283 15.77 -6.49 12.37
N GLU A 284 16.80 -5.82 11.90
CA GLU A 284 18.10 -5.69 12.56
C GLU A 284 18.30 -4.35 13.27
N ASP A 285 17.34 -3.41 13.18
CA ASP A 285 17.45 -2.11 13.83
C ASP A 285 17.21 -2.24 15.35
N PRO A 286 18.20 -1.94 16.21
CA PRO A 286 18.05 -2.05 17.66
C PRO A 286 17.02 -1.08 18.25
N SER A 287 16.70 0.02 17.54
CA SER A 287 15.69 0.99 17.97
C SER A 287 14.25 0.52 17.76
N LEU A 288 14.05 -0.58 17.01
CA LEU A 288 12.74 -1.17 16.71
C LEU A 288 12.47 -2.46 17.50
N ARG A 289 13.41 -2.91 18.34
CA ARG A 289 13.34 -4.17 19.11
C ARG A 289 12.78 -3.99 20.52
#